data_AF-M1ZDC8-F1
#
_entry.id   AF-M1ZDC8-F1
#
_cell.length_a   1.000
_cell.length_b   1.000
_cell.length_c   1.000
_cell.angle_alpha   90.00
_cell.angle_beta   90.00
_cell.angle_gamma   90.00
#
_symmetry.space_group_name_H-M   'P 1'
#
loop_
_entity.id
_entity.type
_entity.pdbx_description
1 polymer ?
#
loop_
_entity_poly.entity_id
_entity_poly.type
_entity_poly.pdbx_seq_one_letter_code
_entity_poly.pdbx_strand_id
1 'polypeptide(L)'
;MPGSSMHKVEATPMKKKVLRQEEILPPLQIGKKQTLQKETPVTREFEPLEKKLKYYKNLRDMDLITEQEYNRRKKSLLENL
;
A
#
# COMPACT_ATOMS: atom_id res chain seq x y z
N MET A 1 52.37 -40.73 -10.42
CA MET A 1 51.50 -40.88 -11.62
C MET A 1 50.64 -39.62 -11.75
N PRO A 2 50.05 -39.37 -12.93
CA PRO A 2 50.41 -38.45 -14.03
C PRO A 2 49.94 -36.99 -13.77
N GLY A 3 50.25 -35.96 -14.53
CA GLY A 3 50.87 -35.84 -15.84
C GLY A 3 50.65 -34.39 -16.32
N SER A 4 51.76 -33.80 -16.75
CA SER A 4 51.94 -32.58 -17.53
C SER A 4 50.73 -32.08 -18.32
N SER A 5 50.62 -30.75 -18.50
CA SER A 5 51.32 -30.11 -19.62
C SER A 5 50.75 -28.72 -19.96
N MET A 6 51.69 -27.84 -20.30
CA MET A 6 51.58 -26.69 -21.21
C MET A 6 50.60 -26.96 -22.37
N HIS A 7 49.86 -26.00 -22.94
CA HIS A 7 50.34 -24.77 -23.59
C HIS A 7 49.15 -23.83 -23.93
N LYS A 8 49.47 -22.53 -24.05
CA LYS A 8 49.04 -21.49 -25.04
C LYS A 8 47.60 -21.61 -25.61
N VAL A 9 46.84 -20.52 -25.75
CA VAL A 9 47.02 -19.50 -26.81
C VAL A 9 46.07 -18.34 -26.48
N GLU A 10 46.56 -17.11 -26.56
CA GLU A 10 45.71 -15.91 -26.58
C GLU A 10 44.78 -15.94 -27.79
N ALA A 11 43.48 -15.76 -27.57
CA ALA A 11 42.55 -15.38 -28.61
C ALA A 11 41.66 -14.26 -28.07
N THR A 12 41.91 -13.04 -28.52
CA THR A 12 40.94 -11.95 -28.48
C THR A 12 39.94 -12.15 -29.61
N PRO A 13 38.63 -12.24 -29.33
CA PRO A 13 37.65 -11.74 -30.28
C PRO A 13 36.80 -10.65 -29.63
N MET A 14 36.88 -9.48 -30.26
CA MET A 14 36.08 -8.29 -29.99
C MET A 14 34.59 -8.63 -29.95
N LYS A 15 33.94 -8.37 -28.82
CA LYS A 15 32.49 -8.17 -28.78
C LYS A 15 32.20 -6.72 -28.42
N LYS A 16 32.04 -5.91 -29.46
CA LYS A 16 31.22 -4.70 -29.41
C LYS A 16 29.81 -5.13 -29.03
N LYS A 17 29.35 -4.79 -27.82
CA LYS A 17 27.93 -4.65 -27.51
C LYS A 17 27.71 -3.24 -27.00
N VAL A 18 27.42 -2.36 -27.96
CA VAL A 18 26.64 -1.16 -27.71
C VAL A 18 25.23 -1.66 -27.40
N LEU A 19 24.90 -1.79 -26.12
CA LEU A 19 23.50 -1.65 -25.72
C LEU A 19 23.36 -0.18 -25.32
N ARG A 20 22.47 0.52 -26.02
CA ARG A 20 21.98 1.82 -25.58
C ARG A 20 21.51 1.63 -24.14
N GLN A 21 22.21 2.25 -23.19
CA GLN A 21 21.60 2.51 -21.91
C GLN A 21 20.54 3.57 -22.22
N GLU A 22 19.29 3.16 -22.08
CA GLU A 22 18.16 4.08 -21.93
C GLU A 22 18.60 5.23 -21.01
N GLU A 23 18.21 6.45 -21.35
CA GLU A 23 18.46 7.64 -20.54
C GLU A 23 18.06 7.35 -19.09
N ILE A 24 19.06 7.08 -18.24
CA ILE A 24 18.86 7.07 -16.81
C ILE A 24 18.66 8.55 -16.47
N LEU A 25 17.41 8.94 -16.23
CA LEU A 25 17.08 10.21 -15.60
C LEU A 25 18.04 10.38 -14.41
N PRO A 26 18.71 11.54 -14.27
CA PRO A 26 19.70 11.73 -13.23
C PRO A 26 19.07 11.37 -11.88
N PRO A 27 19.83 10.71 -10.97
CA PRO A 27 19.30 10.38 -9.66
C PRO A 27 18.82 11.67 -9.01
N LEU A 28 17.51 11.75 -8.72
CA LEU A 28 16.92 12.87 -8.00
C LEU A 28 17.68 12.97 -6.67
N GLN A 29 18.60 13.92 -6.60
CA GLN A 29 19.20 14.35 -5.33
C GLN A 29 18.07 15.00 -4.55
N ILE A 30 17.35 14.17 -3.79
CA ILE A 30 16.43 14.62 -2.76
C ILE A 30 17.32 15.21 -1.68
N GLY A 31 17.66 16.49 -1.83
CA GLY A 31 18.16 17.28 -0.73
C GLY A 31 17.15 17.09 0.40
N LYS A 32 17.62 16.54 1.53
CA LYS A 32 16.79 16.37 2.72
C LYS A 32 16.44 17.75 3.27
N LYS A 33 15.53 18.47 2.60
CA LYS A 33 14.57 19.27 3.33
C LYS A 33 13.78 18.22 4.08
N GLN A 34 14.03 18.11 5.39
CA GLN A 34 13.04 17.60 6.30
C GLN A 34 11.82 18.52 6.17
N THR A 35 11.02 18.32 5.12
CA THR A 35 9.60 18.54 5.23
C THR A 35 9.21 17.57 6.34
N LEU A 36 9.11 18.12 7.54
CA LEU A 36 8.32 17.57 8.62
C LEU A 36 6.98 17.26 7.96
N GLN A 37 6.84 16.04 7.43
CA GLN A 37 5.56 15.49 7.08
C GLN A 37 4.89 15.46 8.43
N LYS A 38 4.13 16.51 8.71
CA LYS A 38 3.02 16.43 9.62
C LYS A 38 2.17 15.34 8.97
N GLU A 39 2.45 14.09 9.32
CA GLU A 39 1.44 13.06 9.33
C GLU A 39 0.35 13.68 10.17
N THR A 40 -0.57 14.41 9.53
CA THR A 40 -1.82 14.77 10.16
C THR A 40 -2.34 13.43 10.62
N PRO A 41 -2.42 13.16 11.94
CA PRO A 41 -3.06 11.95 12.39
C PRO A 41 -4.44 12.04 11.76
N VAL A 42 -4.74 11.14 10.82
CA VAL A 42 -6.09 10.95 10.36
C VAL A 42 -6.79 10.52 11.64
N THR A 43 -7.40 11.48 12.33
CA THR A 43 -8.32 11.22 13.41
C THR A 43 -9.37 10.37 12.75
N ARG A 44 -9.20 9.06 12.90
CA ARG A 44 -10.21 8.07 12.55
C ARG A 44 -11.30 8.41 13.55
N GLU A 45 -12.17 9.34 13.18
CA GLU A 45 -13.25 9.79 14.01
C GLU A 45 -14.11 8.55 14.22
N PHE A 46 -13.89 7.89 15.36
CA PHE A 46 -14.71 6.78 15.78
C PHE A 46 -16.07 7.39 16.05
N GLU A 47 -16.92 7.33 15.03
CA GLU A 47 -18.27 7.80 15.16
C GLU A 47 -18.92 6.97 16.29
N PRO A 48 -19.39 7.60 17.37
CA PRO A 48 -19.89 6.89 18.53
C PRO A 48 -20.98 5.90 18.12
N LEU A 49 -20.96 4.69 18.69
CA LEU A 49 -21.99 3.68 18.47
C LEU A 49 -23.40 4.26 18.66
N GLU A 50 -23.57 5.15 19.65
CA GLU A 50 -24.81 5.89 19.89
C GLU A 50 -25.28 6.72 18.68
N LYS A 51 -24.37 7.39 17.99
CA LYS A 51 -24.70 8.21 16.81
C LYS A 51 -25.17 7.34 15.65
N LYS A 52 -24.54 6.17 15.44
CA LYS A 52 -24.98 5.18 14.43
C LYS A 52 -26.33 4.55 14.79
N LEU A 53 -26.54 4.22 16.07
CA LEU A 53 -27.83 3.71 16.57
C LEU A 53 -28.95 4.73 16.38
N LYS A 54 -28.70 6.00 16.71
CA LYS A 54 -29.63 7.11 16.49
C LYS A 54 -29.96 7.28 15.02
N TYR A 55 -28.96 7.18 14.14
CA TYR A 55 -29.17 7.23 12.70
C TYR A 55 -30.11 6.14 12.21
N TYR A 56 -29.88 4.87 12.59
CA TYR A 56 -30.77 3.77 12.18
C TYR A 56 -32.17 3.88 12.80
N LYS A 57 -32.29 4.40 14.03
CA LYS A 57 -33.60 4.68 14.63
C LYS A 57 -34.36 5.71 13.82
N ASN A 58 -33.71 6.81 13.42
CA ASN A 58 -34.32 7.83 12.57
C ASN A 58 -34.76 7.25 11.21
N LEU A 59 -33.98 6.36 10.61
CA LEU A 59 -34.39 5.70 9.36
C LEU A 59 -35.65 4.85 9.54
N ARG A 60 -35.78 4.15 10.68
CA ARG A 60 -36.99 3.40 11.03
C ARG A 60 -38.18 4.33 11.25
N ASP A 61 -37.99 5.42 12.00
CA ASP A 61 -39.05 6.40 12.32
C ASP A 61 -39.54 7.16 11.07
N MET A 62 -38.73 7.21 10.01
CA MET A 62 -39.08 7.77 8.70
C MET A 62 -39.60 6.70 7.72
N ASP A 63 -39.84 5.46 8.17
CA ASP A 63 -40.24 4.30 7.36
C ASP A 63 -39.31 3.99 6.17
N LEU A 64 -38.04 4.47 6.23
CA LEU A 64 -37.02 4.22 5.20
C LEU A 64 -36.41 2.83 5.30
N ILE A 65 -36.49 2.20 6.48
CA ILE A 65 -36.10 0.82 6.72
C ILE A 65 -37.16 0.11 7.55
N THR A 66 -37.30 -1.20 7.37
CA THR A 66 -38.21 -2.01 8.18
C THR A 66 -37.69 -2.19 9.60
N GLU A 67 -38.58 -2.52 10.54
CA GLU A 67 -38.20 -2.86 11.91
C GLU A 67 -37.22 -4.04 11.97
N GLN A 68 -37.35 -5.01 11.06
CA GLN A 68 -36.43 -6.13 10.94
C GLN A 68 -35.01 -5.68 10.53
N GLU A 69 -34.88 -4.78 9.55
CA GLU A 69 -33.57 -4.26 9.11
C GLU A 69 -32.93 -3.38 10.19
N TYR A 70 -33.72 -2.57 10.90
CA TYR A 70 -33.23 -1.82 12.07
C TYR A 70 -32.65 -2.76 13.14
N ASN A 71 -33.37 -3.83 13.48
CA ASN A 71 -32.92 -4.81 14.47
C ASN A 71 -31.67 -5.58 14.02
N ARG A 72 -31.56 -5.91 12.73
CA ARG A 72 -30.35 -6.53 12.16
C ARG A 72 -29.13 -5.63 12.31
N ARG A 73 -29.27 -4.36 11.92
CA ARG A 73 -28.20 -3.35 12.03
C ARG A 73 -27.82 -3.07 13.47
N LYS A 74 -28.81 -2.99 14.38
CA LYS A 74 -28.59 -2.84 15.82
C LYS A 74 -27.78 -3.99 16.39
N LYS A 75 -28.12 -5.24 16.05
CA LYS A 75 -27.36 -6.43 16.49
C LYS A 75 -25.92 -6.41 15.99
N SER A 76 -25.72 -6.13 14.69
CA SER A 76 -24.38 -6.03 14.10
C SER A 76 -23.52 -4.91 14.73
N LEU A 77 -24.15 -3.83 15.19
CA LEU A 77 -23.46 -2.76 15.91
C LEU A 77 -22.99 -3.20 17.30
N LEU A 78 -23.76 -4.08 17.96
CA LEU A 78 -23.52 -4.54 19.34
C LEU A 78 -22.62 -5.78 19.41
N GLU A 79 -22.53 -6.59 18.36
CA GLU A 79 -21.65 -7.79 18.30
C GLU A 79 -20.15 -7.47 18.16
N ASN A 80 -19.78 -6.20 17.91
CA ASN A 80 -18.37 -5.76 17.87
C ASN A 80 -17.86 -5.20 19.22
N LEU A 81 -18.61 -5.42 20.32
CA LEU A 81 -18.17 -5.15 21.70
C LEU A 81 -17.52 -6.38 22.29
#